data_AF-A0A5E4KZI0-F1
#
_entry.id   AF-A0A5E4KZI0-F1
#
_cell.length_a   1.000
_cell.length_b   1.000
_cell.length_c   1.000
_cell.angle_alpha   90.00
_cell.angle_beta   90.00
_cell.angle_gamma   90.00
#
_symmetry.space_group_name_H-M   'P 1'
#
loop_
_entity.id
_entity.type
_entity.pdbx_description
1 polymer ?
#
loop_
_entity_poly.entity_id
_entity_poly.type
_entity_poly.pdbx_seq_one_letter_code
_entity_poly.pdbx_strand_id
1 'polypeptide(L)'
;MKKFLGKFRGKVENNVDPMQLGRIQASVPAVLGEGKMSWAMPCVPYAGNGVGLFAIPPVGANVWVEFEGGDPDYPVWSGCFWGSGEVPAQPAVAEMKVLKTDTVTITVDDTPGACGITIETASGMKIVINTQEIEITNGQGGSIKLSGQQVSINSGALEVT
;
A
#
# COMPACT_ATOMS: atom_id res chain seq x y z
N MET A 1 18.46 -22.89 -24.45
CA MET A 1 17.87 -22.67 -23.10
C MET A 1 16.40 -22.31 -23.26
N LYS A 2 15.53 -22.79 -22.37
CA LYS A 2 14.11 -22.43 -22.35
C LYS A 2 13.99 -21.00 -21.84
N LYS A 3 13.27 -20.14 -22.56
CA LYS A 3 12.98 -18.75 -22.13
C LYS A 3 11.63 -18.71 -21.42
N PHE A 4 11.55 -17.93 -20.34
CA PHE A 4 10.34 -17.71 -19.57
C PHE A 4 9.84 -16.29 -19.80
N LEU A 5 9.06 -16.12 -20.87
CA LEU A 5 8.52 -14.82 -21.25
C LEU A 5 7.11 -14.65 -20.65
N GLY A 6 6.84 -13.48 -20.08
CA GLY A 6 5.56 -13.14 -19.45
C GLY A 6 5.62 -13.14 -17.91
N LYS A 7 4.44 -13.00 -17.29
CA LYS A 7 4.28 -12.91 -15.84
C LYS A 7 3.97 -14.27 -15.23
N PHE A 8 4.67 -14.59 -14.16
CA PHE A 8 4.50 -15.82 -13.38
C PHE A 8 4.06 -15.47 -11.97
N ARG A 9 3.17 -16.28 -11.40
CA ARG A 9 2.75 -16.10 -10.00
C ARG A 9 3.87 -16.54 -9.08
N GLY A 10 4.21 -15.69 -8.13
CA GLY A 10 5.11 -16.00 -7.04
C GLY A 10 4.55 -15.56 -5.70
N LYS A 11 5.29 -15.89 -4.66
CA LYS A 11 5.00 -15.50 -3.28
C LYS A 11 6.25 -14.93 -2.63
N VAL A 12 6.08 -13.90 -1.81
CA VAL A 12 7.18 -13.34 -1.00
C VAL A 12 7.51 -14.32 0.12
N GLU A 13 8.72 -14.88 0.12
CA GLU A 13 9.22 -15.75 1.18
C GLU A 13 10.05 -14.97 2.21
N ASN A 14 10.76 -13.93 1.76
CA ASN A 14 11.56 -13.04 2.60
C ASN A 14 11.67 -11.65 1.95
N ASN A 15 11.63 -10.59 2.76
CA ASN A 15 11.76 -9.20 2.31
C ASN A 15 12.90 -8.42 3.01
N VAL A 16 13.74 -9.11 3.79
CA VAL A 16 14.94 -8.52 4.41
C VAL A 16 16.11 -8.59 3.42
N ASP A 17 16.21 -7.59 2.55
CA ASP A 17 17.26 -7.52 1.53
C ASP A 17 18.62 -7.11 2.12
N PRO A 18 19.65 -8.00 2.13
CA PRO A 18 20.96 -7.66 2.67
C PRO A 18 21.69 -6.58 1.86
N MET A 19 21.31 -6.34 0.60
CA MET A 19 21.90 -5.30 -0.25
C MET A 19 21.12 -3.98 -0.21
N GLN A 20 19.98 -3.92 0.51
CA GLN A 20 19.16 -2.72 0.65
C GLN A 20 18.70 -2.11 -0.70
N LEU A 21 18.46 -2.97 -1.70
CA LEU A 21 18.03 -2.56 -3.04
C LEU A 21 16.51 -2.66 -3.23
N GLY A 22 15.76 -3.11 -2.21
CA GLY A 22 14.32 -3.36 -2.32
C GLY A 22 13.99 -4.69 -3.02
N ARG A 23 14.93 -5.65 -2.99
CA ARG A 23 14.68 -7.00 -3.50
C ARG A 23 13.79 -7.78 -2.54
N ILE A 24 13.12 -8.78 -3.08
CA ILE A 24 12.43 -9.82 -2.30
C ILE A 24 13.00 -11.18 -2.67
N GLN A 25 13.02 -12.10 -1.73
CA GLN A 25 13.18 -13.51 -2.04
C GLN A 25 11.80 -14.08 -2.38
N ALA A 26 11.62 -14.47 -3.63
CA ALA A 26 10.34 -14.95 -4.15
C ALA A 26 10.42 -16.44 -4.51
N SER A 27 9.39 -17.20 -4.17
CA SER A 27 9.14 -18.51 -4.75
C SER A 27 8.35 -18.35 -6.05
N VAL A 28 8.72 -19.10 -7.09
CA VAL A 28 8.01 -19.13 -8.39
C VAL A 28 7.95 -20.58 -8.87
N PRO A 29 7.03 -21.41 -8.35
CA PRO A 29 7.04 -22.86 -8.59
C PRO A 29 7.02 -23.24 -10.08
N ALA A 30 6.32 -22.46 -10.91
CA ALA A 30 6.20 -22.70 -12.35
C ALA A 30 7.51 -22.52 -13.14
N VAL A 31 8.50 -21.83 -12.58
CA VAL A 31 9.77 -21.53 -13.26
C VAL A 31 10.97 -22.07 -12.49
N LEU A 32 11.05 -21.81 -11.18
CA LEU A 32 12.17 -22.22 -10.33
C LEU A 32 12.03 -23.67 -9.83
N GLY A 33 10.80 -24.21 -9.81
CA GLY A 33 10.46 -25.49 -9.19
C GLY A 33 10.05 -25.33 -7.73
N GLU A 34 9.43 -26.37 -7.17
CA GLU A 34 8.95 -26.37 -5.78
C GLU A 34 10.09 -26.24 -4.77
N GLY A 35 9.84 -25.50 -3.69
CA GLY A 35 10.81 -25.27 -2.60
C GLY A 35 12.00 -24.38 -2.98
N LYS A 36 12.07 -23.87 -4.21
CA LYS A 36 13.13 -22.97 -4.65
C LYS A 36 12.66 -21.53 -4.63
N MET A 37 13.61 -20.66 -4.30
CA MET A 37 13.40 -19.22 -4.22
C MET A 37 14.64 -18.48 -4.70
N SER A 38 14.46 -17.28 -5.23
CA SER A 38 15.54 -16.43 -5.72
C SER A 38 15.28 -14.97 -5.37
N TRP A 39 16.35 -14.17 -5.28
CA TRP A 39 16.25 -12.74 -5.07
C TRP A 39 15.80 -12.05 -6.36
N ALA A 40 14.61 -11.49 -6.34
CA ALA A 40 14.03 -10.77 -7.47
C ALA A 40 14.28 -9.25 -7.36
N MET A 41 14.67 -8.64 -8.48
CA MET A 41 14.86 -7.19 -8.58
C MET A 41 13.52 -6.44 -8.62
N PRO A 42 13.37 -5.28 -7.95
CA PRO A 42 12.16 -4.48 -8.07
C PRO A 42 11.99 -3.86 -9.45
N CYS A 43 10.80 -4.03 -10.03
CA CYS A 43 10.26 -3.19 -11.08
C CYS A 43 9.16 -2.32 -10.47
N VAL A 44 9.57 -1.20 -9.87
CA VAL A 44 8.70 -0.24 -9.16
C VAL A 44 8.27 0.91 -10.07
N PRO A 45 7.11 1.55 -9.80
CA PRO A 45 6.59 2.61 -10.68
C PRO A 45 7.42 3.90 -10.66
N TYR A 46 8.22 4.13 -9.61
CA TYR A 46 9.08 5.30 -9.50
C TYR A 46 10.34 4.97 -8.71
N ALA A 47 11.52 5.19 -9.31
CA ALA A 47 12.82 5.01 -8.68
C ALA A 47 13.86 5.95 -9.32
N GLY A 48 14.82 6.39 -8.52
CA GLY A 48 15.94 7.22 -8.94
C GLY A 48 16.89 7.48 -7.76
N ASN A 49 17.95 8.24 -7.98
CA ASN A 49 18.87 8.60 -6.90
C ASN A 49 18.18 9.51 -5.87
N GLY A 50 17.90 8.98 -4.68
CA GLY A 50 17.27 9.72 -3.58
C GLY A 50 15.76 9.96 -3.72
N VAL A 51 15.09 9.36 -4.71
CA VAL A 51 13.66 9.52 -4.99
C VAL A 51 13.02 8.21 -5.40
N GLY A 52 11.74 8.01 -5.10
CA GLY A 52 11.02 6.81 -5.54
C GLY A 52 9.78 6.48 -4.72
N LEU A 53 9.10 5.41 -5.14
CA LEU A 53 8.08 4.71 -4.36
C LEU A 53 8.71 3.45 -3.75
N PHE A 54 9.11 3.52 -2.49
CA PHE A 54 9.68 2.39 -1.76
C PHE A 54 8.60 1.69 -0.93
N ALA A 55 7.88 0.76 -1.55
CA ALA A 55 6.81 -0.03 -0.92
C ALA A 55 7.08 -1.52 -1.14
N ILE A 56 7.85 -2.12 -0.23
CA ILE A 56 8.24 -3.53 -0.32
C ILE A 56 7.09 -4.40 0.21
N PRO A 57 6.62 -5.40 -0.57
CA PRO A 57 5.52 -6.24 -0.13
C PRO A 57 5.89 -7.07 1.13
N PRO A 58 4.92 -7.35 2.02
CA PRO A 58 5.16 -8.16 3.20
C PRO A 58 5.39 -9.63 2.84
N VAL A 59 6.05 -10.37 3.73
CA VAL A 59 6.17 -11.84 3.62
C VAL A 59 4.78 -12.46 3.51
N GLY A 60 4.62 -13.39 2.57
CA GLY A 60 3.36 -14.03 2.26
C GLY A 60 2.52 -13.34 1.18
N ALA A 61 2.86 -12.11 0.77
CA ALA A 61 2.15 -11.43 -0.31
C ALA A 61 2.28 -12.17 -1.65
N ASN A 62 1.23 -12.11 -2.47
CA ASN A 62 1.26 -12.66 -3.82
C ASN A 62 1.84 -11.62 -4.80
N VAL A 63 2.81 -12.04 -5.60
CA VAL A 63 3.56 -11.16 -6.51
C VAL A 63 3.58 -11.69 -7.93
N TRP A 64 3.64 -10.77 -8.89
CA TRP A 64 3.99 -11.12 -10.28
C TRP A 64 5.50 -11.06 -10.45
N VAL A 65 6.06 -12.13 -10.99
CA VAL A 65 7.48 -12.28 -11.27
C VAL A 65 7.71 -12.45 -12.77
N GLU A 66 8.65 -11.69 -13.29
CA GLU A 66 9.18 -11.74 -14.64
C GLU A 66 10.67 -12.08 -14.59
N PHE A 67 11.29 -12.26 -15.75
CA PHE A 67 12.68 -12.70 -15.86
C PHE A 67 13.37 -11.86 -16.94
N GLU A 68 14.51 -11.25 -16.64
CA GLU A 68 15.24 -10.40 -17.60
C GLU A 68 15.60 -11.22 -18.85
N GLY A 69 15.11 -10.81 -20.03
CA GLY A 69 15.29 -11.57 -21.27
C GLY A 69 14.67 -12.99 -21.27
N GLY A 70 13.86 -13.31 -20.27
CA GLY A 70 13.32 -14.64 -20.00
C GLY A 70 14.30 -15.60 -19.33
N ASP A 71 15.38 -15.10 -18.73
CA ASP A 71 16.40 -15.90 -18.04
C ASP A 71 16.01 -16.14 -16.57
N PRO A 72 15.79 -17.41 -16.15
CA PRO A 72 15.37 -17.74 -14.79
C PRO A 72 16.36 -17.32 -13.69
N ASP A 73 17.63 -17.04 -14.03
CA ASP A 73 18.63 -16.59 -13.07
C ASP A 73 18.50 -15.09 -12.72
N TYR A 74 17.70 -14.33 -13.48
CA TYR A 74 17.49 -12.89 -13.29
C TYR A 74 16.00 -12.54 -13.08
N PRO A 75 15.40 -12.95 -11.94
CA PRO A 75 14.01 -12.64 -11.64
C PRO A 75 13.80 -11.15 -11.31
N VAL A 76 12.63 -10.65 -11.67
CA VAL A 76 12.16 -9.29 -11.43
C VAL A 76 10.74 -9.34 -10.86
N TRP A 77 10.46 -8.69 -9.74
CA TRP A 77 9.10 -8.57 -9.23
C TRP A 77 8.45 -7.28 -9.73
N SER A 78 7.25 -7.37 -10.30
CA SER A 78 6.63 -6.27 -11.06
C SER A 78 5.27 -5.83 -10.52
N GLY A 79 4.98 -6.12 -9.25
CA GLY A 79 3.71 -5.78 -8.59
C GLY A 79 3.11 -6.94 -7.80
N CYS A 80 2.02 -6.63 -7.10
CA CYS A 80 1.28 -7.57 -6.25
C CYS A 80 -0.12 -7.83 -6.78
N PHE A 81 -0.76 -8.87 -6.27
CA PHE A 81 -2.18 -9.10 -6.46
C PHE A 81 -2.81 -9.63 -5.18
N TRP A 82 -4.10 -9.35 -4.98
CA TRP A 82 -4.83 -9.80 -3.81
C TRP A 82 -5.31 -11.24 -3.98
N GLY A 83 -5.19 -12.03 -2.91
CA GLY A 83 -5.95 -13.23 -2.69
C GLY A 83 -7.40 -12.92 -2.29
N SER A 84 -8.19 -13.98 -2.10
CA SER A 84 -9.58 -13.85 -1.67
C SER A 84 -9.65 -13.19 -0.29
N GLY A 85 -10.38 -12.08 -0.17
CA GLY A 85 -10.55 -11.33 1.07
C GLY A 85 -9.37 -10.42 1.47
N GLU A 86 -8.33 -10.31 0.64
CA GLU A 86 -7.13 -9.51 0.98
C GLU A 86 -7.21 -8.04 0.50
N VAL A 87 -8.26 -7.66 -0.25
CA VAL A 87 -8.43 -6.29 -0.74
C VAL A 87 -8.59 -5.34 0.45
N PRO A 88 -7.81 -4.25 0.55
CA PRO A 88 -7.77 -3.41 1.76
C PRO A 88 -8.96 -2.47 1.93
N ALA A 89 -9.76 -2.28 0.87
CA ALA A 89 -10.94 -1.44 0.89
C ALA A 89 -12.18 -2.19 1.41
N GLN A 90 -12.98 -1.52 2.24
CA GLN A 90 -14.25 -2.05 2.73
C GLN A 90 -15.33 -0.94 2.66
N PRO A 91 -16.33 -1.06 1.77
CA PRO A 91 -16.49 -2.12 0.78
C PRO A 91 -15.43 -2.07 -0.33
N ALA A 92 -15.08 -3.22 -0.91
CA ALA A 92 -14.13 -3.33 -2.01
C ALA A 92 -14.78 -2.93 -3.36
N VAL A 93 -15.12 -1.65 -3.50
CA VAL A 93 -15.76 -1.06 -4.68
C VAL A 93 -14.86 -0.03 -5.36
N ALA A 94 -15.16 0.32 -6.60
CA ALA A 94 -14.31 1.19 -7.44
C ALA A 94 -14.20 2.63 -6.92
N GLU A 95 -15.18 3.05 -6.12
CA GLU A 95 -15.25 4.36 -5.48
C GLU A 95 -14.16 4.52 -4.41
N MET A 96 -13.70 3.41 -3.80
CA MET A 96 -12.72 3.41 -2.72
C MET A 96 -11.29 3.23 -3.25
N LYS A 97 -10.40 4.19 -2.98
CA LYS A 97 -8.96 4.11 -3.30
C LYS A 97 -8.19 4.11 -1.99
N VAL A 98 -7.56 2.98 -1.70
CA VAL A 98 -6.96 2.75 -0.37
C VAL A 98 -5.50 2.39 -0.52
N LEU A 99 -4.64 3.17 0.14
CA LEU A 99 -3.28 2.76 0.48
C LEU A 99 -3.26 2.39 1.96
N LYS A 100 -3.09 1.10 2.25
CA LYS A 100 -3.10 0.57 3.62
C LYS A 100 -1.81 -0.18 3.91
N THR A 101 -1.21 0.14 5.04
CA THR A 101 -0.10 -0.58 5.68
C THR A 101 -0.58 -1.17 7.00
N ASP A 102 0.30 -1.86 7.73
CA ASP A 102 -0.02 -2.46 9.03
C ASP A 102 -0.47 -1.43 10.08
N THR A 103 -0.06 -0.17 9.93
CA THR A 103 -0.25 0.87 10.95
C THR A 103 -0.96 2.12 10.45
N VAL A 104 -1.03 2.35 9.14
CA VAL A 104 -1.57 3.57 8.54
C VAL A 104 -2.47 3.23 7.36
N THR A 105 -3.58 3.95 7.25
CA THR A 105 -4.48 3.87 6.09
C THR A 105 -4.70 5.27 5.53
N ILE A 106 -4.56 5.40 4.21
CA ILE A 106 -5.00 6.56 3.43
C ILE A 106 -6.14 6.08 2.53
N THR A 107 -7.30 6.68 2.71
CA THR A 107 -8.52 6.34 1.97
C THR A 107 -9.02 7.57 1.25
N VAL A 108 -9.19 7.46 -0.07
CA VAL A 108 -10.00 8.38 -0.86
C VAL A 108 -11.32 7.68 -1.16
N ASP A 109 -12.42 8.34 -0.80
CA ASP A 109 -13.79 7.89 -1.07
C ASP A 109 -14.38 8.81 -2.14
N ASP A 110 -14.71 8.25 -3.30
CA ASP A 110 -15.40 8.97 -4.39
C ASP A 110 -16.90 8.69 -4.41
N THR A 111 -17.46 8.06 -3.36
CA THR A 111 -18.89 7.78 -3.27
C THR A 111 -19.67 9.09 -3.28
N PRO A 112 -20.64 9.28 -4.20
CA PRO A 112 -21.43 10.49 -4.25
C PRO A 112 -22.08 10.81 -2.91
N GLY A 113 -21.85 12.03 -2.40
CA GLY A 113 -22.36 12.48 -1.11
C GLY A 113 -21.46 12.18 0.11
N ALA A 114 -20.50 11.27 -0.02
CA ALA A 114 -19.51 10.92 1.03
C ALA A 114 -18.07 11.25 0.63
N CYS A 115 -17.88 12.02 -0.46
CA CYS A 115 -16.57 12.31 -1.04
C CYS A 115 -15.59 12.89 -0.02
N GLY A 116 -14.38 12.35 0.01
CA GLY A 116 -13.35 12.86 0.91
C GLY A 116 -12.06 12.06 0.91
N ILE A 117 -11.13 12.52 1.74
CA ILE A 117 -9.89 11.84 2.06
C ILE A 117 -9.76 11.68 3.57
N THR A 118 -9.40 10.47 3.99
CA THR A 118 -9.10 10.15 5.39
C THR A 118 -7.69 9.58 5.47
N ILE A 119 -6.89 10.10 6.39
CA ILE A 119 -5.60 9.55 6.79
C ILE A 119 -5.74 9.13 8.25
N GLU A 120 -5.56 7.85 8.54
CA GLU A 120 -5.73 7.32 9.89
C GLU A 120 -4.62 6.36 10.29
N THR A 121 -4.34 6.34 11.59
CA THR A 121 -3.44 5.37 12.21
C THR A 121 -4.24 4.27 12.90
N ALA A 122 -3.65 3.09 13.06
CA ALA A 122 -4.25 1.99 13.83
C ALA A 122 -4.55 2.38 15.29
N SER A 123 -3.83 3.37 15.84
CA SER A 123 -4.05 3.94 17.18
C SER A 123 -5.20 4.95 17.28
N GLY A 124 -5.90 5.25 16.17
CA GLY A 124 -7.10 6.10 16.18
C GLY A 124 -6.85 7.60 15.96
N MET A 125 -5.60 8.03 15.71
CA MET A 125 -5.31 9.39 15.24
C MET A 125 -5.78 9.53 13.78
N LYS A 126 -6.42 10.65 13.44
CA LYS A 126 -6.99 10.86 12.09
C LYS A 126 -6.88 12.29 11.59
N ILE A 127 -6.81 12.42 10.28
CA ILE A 127 -7.10 13.63 9.52
C ILE A 127 -8.21 13.28 8.52
N VAL A 128 -9.31 14.02 8.56
CA VAL A 128 -10.47 13.81 7.70
C VAL A 128 -10.76 15.11 6.97
N ILE A 129 -10.88 15.04 5.64
CA ILE A 129 -11.39 16.12 4.80
C ILE A 129 -12.56 15.53 4.02
N ASN A 130 -13.75 16.07 4.23
CA ASN A 130 -14.94 15.63 3.52
C ASN A 130 -15.71 16.85 2.98
N THR A 131 -16.91 16.61 2.43
CA THR A 131 -17.75 17.66 1.84
C THR A 131 -18.31 18.67 2.85
N GLN A 132 -18.28 18.37 4.14
CA GLN A 132 -18.88 19.17 5.21
C GLN A 132 -17.82 19.86 6.09
N GLU A 133 -16.70 19.19 6.34
CA GLU A 133 -15.73 19.62 7.34
C GLU A 133 -14.31 19.10 7.11
N ILE A 134 -13.37 19.73 7.81
CA ILE A 134 -11.99 19.27 7.98
C ILE A 134 -11.77 19.02 9.47
N GLU A 135 -11.29 17.83 9.83
CA GLU A 135 -10.99 17.47 11.22
C GLU A 135 -9.60 16.85 11.36
N ILE A 136 -8.90 17.25 12.42
CA ILE A 136 -7.67 16.62 12.90
C ILE A 136 -7.93 16.15 14.34
N THR A 137 -7.71 14.88 14.63
CA THR A 137 -7.90 14.29 15.96
C THR A 137 -6.72 13.43 16.37
N ASN A 138 -6.32 13.53 17.64
CA ASN A 138 -5.28 12.68 18.21
C ASN A 138 -5.82 11.35 18.78
N GLY A 139 -7.13 11.10 18.68
CA GLY A 139 -7.76 9.91 19.24
C GLY A 139 -7.79 9.84 20.78
N GLN A 140 -7.39 10.91 21.46
CA GLN A 140 -7.26 11.02 22.92
C GLN A 140 -8.04 12.23 23.48
N GLY A 141 -9.02 12.74 22.72
CA GLY A 141 -9.86 13.88 23.08
C GLY A 141 -9.35 15.25 22.61
N GLY A 142 -8.13 15.32 22.04
CA GLY A 142 -7.63 16.51 21.38
C GLY A 142 -8.08 16.58 19.93
N SER A 143 -8.73 17.68 19.52
CA SER A 143 -9.21 17.85 18.14
C SER A 143 -9.25 19.31 17.68
N ILE A 144 -9.15 19.49 16.36
CA ILE A 144 -9.40 20.76 15.66
C ILE A 144 -10.34 20.46 14.50
N LYS A 145 -11.46 21.18 14.44
CA LYS A 145 -12.50 20.99 13.43
C LYS A 145 -12.89 22.32 12.79
N LEU A 146 -12.94 22.33 11.46
CA LEU A 146 -13.37 23.46 10.64
C LEU A 146 -14.66 23.09 9.91
N SER A 147 -15.71 23.87 10.13
CA SER A 147 -17.03 23.67 9.50
C SER A 147 -17.59 25.04 9.08
N GLY A 148 -17.60 25.31 7.77
CA GLY A 148 -17.97 26.62 7.26
C GLY A 148 -17.03 27.74 7.76
N GLN A 149 -17.57 28.73 8.48
CA GLN A 149 -16.79 29.80 9.11
C GLN A 149 -16.35 29.47 10.55
N GLN A 150 -16.83 28.35 11.11
CA GLN A 150 -16.58 27.98 12.49
C GLN A 150 -15.28 27.18 12.64
N VAL A 151 -14.52 27.49 13.70
CA VAL A 151 -13.43 26.66 14.21
C VAL A 151 -13.79 26.18 15.61
N SER A 152 -13.74 24.87 15.84
CA SER A 152 -13.95 24.24 17.15
C SER A 152 -12.69 23.48 17.57
N ILE A 153 -12.23 23.72 18.80
CA ILE A 153 -11.09 23.00 19.42
C ILE A 153 -11.59 22.18 20.60
N ASN A 154 -11.15 20.93 20.67
CA ASN A 154 -11.49 19.94 21.70
C ASN A 154 -13.01 19.88 21.96
N SER A 155 -13.78 19.76 20.88
CA SER A 155 -15.23 19.61 20.92
C SER A 155 -15.97 20.73 21.68
N GLY A 156 -15.61 21.99 21.40
CA GLY A 156 -16.29 23.17 21.95
C GLY A 156 -15.61 23.80 23.17
N ALA A 157 -14.44 23.32 23.57
CA ALA A 157 -13.65 23.98 24.62
C ALA A 157 -13.18 25.38 24.21
N LEU A 158 -12.96 25.59 22.92
CA LEU A 158 -12.82 26.91 22.30
C LEU A 158 -13.57 26.92 20.97
N GLU A 159 -14.38 27.95 20.77
CA GLU A 159 -15.13 28.18 19.53
C GLU A 159 -14.82 29.56 18.98
N VAL A 160 -14.60 29.62 17.68
CA VAL A 160 -14.52 30.86 16.89
C VAL A 160 -15.61 30.79 15.83
N THR A 161 -16.45 31.81 15.76
CA THR A 161 -17.64 31.89 14.88
C THR A 161 -17.57 33.12 13.99
#